data_AF-A0A346R6X8-F1
#
_entry.id   AF-A0A346R6X8-F1
#
_cell.length_a   1.000
_cell.length_b   1.000
_cell.length_c   1.000
_cell.angle_alpha   90.00
_cell.angle_beta   90.00
_cell.angle_gamma   90.00
#
_symmetry.space_group_name_H-M   'P 1'
#
loop_
_entity.id
_entity.type
_entity.pdbx_description
1 polymer ?
#
loop_
_entity_poly.entity_id
_entity_poly.type
_entity_poly.pdbx_seq_one_letter_code
_entity_poly.pdbx_strand_id
1 'polypeptide(L)'
;MQVRPQPKTGLTVIASRSHMSDETRDLIAGLPVERLVSAGSSLKFCRLAAGDADLYPRLGRTMEWDTAAGDAVLRAAGGSVETLDGAPLAYGKRNQSHDSDFANPYFIAAGDPKILPRIR
;
A
#
# COMPACT_ATOMS: atom_id res chain seq x y z
N MET A 1 6.22 12.84 -12.35
CA MET A 1 6.29 12.15 -11.05
C MET A 1 6.48 10.68 -11.38
N GLN A 2 7.51 10.03 -10.86
CA GLN A 2 7.85 8.64 -11.19
C GLN A 2 8.31 7.94 -9.92
N VAL A 3 7.82 6.71 -9.73
CA VAL A 3 8.29 5.82 -8.67
C VAL A 3 9.79 5.51 -8.81
N ARG A 4 10.44 5.10 -7.71
CA ARG A 4 11.83 4.63 -7.75
C ARG A 4 11.91 3.10 -7.84
N PRO A 5 12.97 2.54 -8.44
CA PRO A 5 13.23 1.11 -8.40
C PRO A 5 13.44 0.58 -6.97
N GLN A 6 13.20 -0.72 -6.77
CA GLN A 6 13.46 -1.37 -5.49
C GLN A 6 14.92 -1.13 -5.02
N PRO A 7 15.13 -0.67 -3.77
CA PRO A 7 16.47 -0.50 -3.20
C PRO A 7 17.17 -1.83 -2.94
N LYS A 8 18.51 -1.82 -3.01
CA LYS A 8 19.35 -3.02 -2.79
C LYS A 8 19.60 -3.35 -1.32
N THR A 9 19.52 -2.36 -0.43
CA THR A 9 19.93 -2.44 0.99
C THR A 9 18.76 -2.76 1.92
N GLY A 10 17.61 -2.12 1.70
CA GLY A 10 16.39 -2.36 2.45
C GLY A 10 15.27 -1.40 2.05
N LEU A 11 14.03 -1.76 2.38
CA LEU A 11 12.83 -1.02 2.01
C LEU A 11 12.60 0.17 2.95
N THR A 12 12.19 1.29 2.38
CA THR A 12 11.48 2.35 3.09
C THR A 12 9.99 2.02 3.09
N VAL A 13 9.47 1.56 4.22
CA VAL A 13 8.05 1.27 4.41
C VAL A 13 7.35 2.49 4.98
N ILE A 14 6.18 2.83 4.44
CA ILE A 14 5.32 3.87 4.99
C ILE A 14 4.04 3.28 5.56
N ALA A 15 3.75 3.58 6.83
CA ALA A 15 2.61 3.06 7.56
C ALA A 15 1.76 4.18 8.19
N SER A 16 0.59 3.81 8.68
CA SER A 16 -0.34 4.74 9.31
C SER A 16 0.21 5.24 10.64
N ARG A 17 0.12 6.56 10.88
CA ARG A 17 0.53 7.17 12.15
C ARG A 17 -0.34 6.78 13.33
N SER A 18 -1.64 6.73 13.10
CA SER A 18 -2.66 6.65 14.16
C SER A 18 -3.41 5.33 14.16
N HIS A 19 -3.23 4.49 13.13
CA HIS A 19 -4.01 3.28 12.92
C HIS A 19 -3.13 2.21 12.28
N MET A 20 -2.09 1.77 12.99
CA MET A 20 -1.25 0.65 12.58
C MET A 20 -1.74 -0.59 13.31
N SER A 21 -2.29 -1.56 12.54
CA SER A 21 -2.74 -2.83 13.10
C SER A 21 -1.56 -3.75 13.42
N ASP A 22 -1.77 -4.74 14.28
CA ASP A 22 -0.73 -5.71 14.65
C ASP A 22 -0.33 -6.55 13.44
N GLU A 23 -1.28 -6.94 12.58
CA GLU A 23 -1.00 -7.64 11.33
C GLU A 23 -0.10 -6.82 10.39
N THR A 24 -0.26 -5.49 10.39
CA THR A 24 0.64 -4.61 9.63
C THR A 24 2.04 -4.61 10.22
N ARG A 25 2.19 -4.67 11.56
CA ARG A 25 3.50 -4.73 12.22
C ARG A 25 4.20 -6.05 11.94
N ASP A 26 3.47 -7.16 12.06
CA ASP A 26 4.01 -8.51 11.84
C ASP A 26 4.49 -8.69 10.39
N LEU A 27 3.70 -8.21 9.42
CA LEU A 27 4.12 -8.21 8.01
C LEU A 27 5.42 -7.41 7.82
N ILE A 28 5.54 -6.23 8.43
CA ILE A 28 6.72 -5.38 8.31
C ILE A 28 7.94 -6.01 8.98
N ALA A 29 7.77 -6.71 10.10
CA ALA A 29 8.85 -7.38 10.81
C ALA A 29 9.50 -8.52 9.99
N GLY A 30 8.76 -9.12 9.06
CA GLY A 30 9.27 -10.14 8.14
C GLY A 30 10.04 -9.62 6.92
N LEU A 31 10.14 -8.30 6.74
CA LEU A 31 10.74 -7.69 5.55
C LEU A 31 12.10 -7.05 5.85
N PRO A 32 13.01 -6.94 4.85
CA PRO A 32 14.25 -6.21 4.99
C PRO A 32 13.99 -4.70 4.99
N VAL A 33 13.52 -4.16 6.11
CA VAL A 33 13.14 -2.75 6.25
C VAL A 33 14.32 -1.93 6.77
N GLU A 34 14.71 -0.92 6.00
CA GLU A 34 15.74 0.04 6.41
C GLU A 34 15.12 1.22 7.17
N ARG A 35 13.91 1.64 6.76
CA ARG A 35 13.25 2.81 7.35
C ARG A 35 11.74 2.63 7.40
N LEU A 36 11.13 2.87 8.57
CA LEU A 36 9.69 2.95 8.74
C LEU A 36 9.28 4.43 8.90
N VAL A 37 8.44 4.91 7.99
CA VAL A 37 7.94 6.30 7.97
C VAL A 37 6.45 6.32 8.26
N SER A 38 6.00 7.35 8.98
CA SER A 38 4.63 7.49 9.42
C SER A 38 3.95 8.72 8.80
N ALA A 39 2.85 8.52 8.08
CA ALA A 39 2.12 9.59 7.39
C ALA A 39 0.58 9.45 7.47
N GLY A 40 -0.13 10.53 7.18
CA GLY A 40 -1.59 10.53 6.95
C GLY A 40 -1.96 9.70 5.71
N SER A 41 -3.21 9.25 5.58
CA SER A 41 -3.62 8.25 4.57
C SER A 41 -3.31 8.69 3.13
N SER A 42 -3.78 9.87 2.73
CA SER A 42 -3.68 10.38 1.36
C SER A 42 -2.23 10.65 0.91
N LEU A 43 -1.34 11.01 1.84
CA LEU A 43 0.06 11.29 1.51
C LEU A 43 0.87 10.03 1.22
N LYS A 44 0.44 8.84 1.66
CA LYS A 44 1.25 7.62 1.48
C LYS A 44 1.43 7.28 0.02
N PHE A 45 0.33 7.24 -0.74
CA PHE A 45 0.41 7.00 -2.19
C PHE A 45 1.28 8.03 -2.90
N CYS A 46 1.14 9.32 -2.56
CA CYS A 46 1.98 10.36 -3.14
C CYS A 46 3.47 10.18 -2.79
N ARG A 47 3.81 9.70 -1.59
CA ARG A 47 5.20 9.40 -1.20
C ARG A 47 5.77 8.23 -2.01
N LEU A 48 4.99 7.19 -2.27
CA LEU A 48 5.42 6.12 -3.17
C LEU A 48 5.60 6.64 -4.60
N ALA A 49 4.61 7.36 -5.12
CA ALA A 49 4.63 7.93 -6.47
C ALA A 49 5.79 8.91 -6.69
N ALA A 50 6.26 9.58 -5.63
CA ALA A 50 7.39 10.51 -5.66
C ALA A 50 8.76 9.80 -5.51
N GLY A 51 8.78 8.51 -5.19
CA GLY A 51 10.01 7.77 -4.89
C GLY A 51 10.56 8.01 -3.48
N ASP A 52 9.76 8.57 -2.56
CA ASP A 52 10.17 8.80 -1.15
C ASP A 52 10.02 7.54 -0.29
N ALA A 53 9.21 6.58 -0.73
CA ALA A 53 8.94 5.31 -0.05
C ALA A 53 8.76 4.19 -1.08
N ASP A 54 8.95 2.94 -0.64
CA ASP A 54 8.92 1.75 -1.49
C ASP A 54 7.66 0.93 -1.31
N LEU A 55 7.12 0.89 -0.08
CA LEU A 55 6.05 -0.01 0.29
C LEU A 55 5.07 0.61 1.27
N TYR A 56 3.78 0.37 1.06
CA TYR A 56 2.70 0.71 1.96
C TYR A 56 1.75 -0.49 2.12
N PRO A 57 1.95 -1.33 3.15
CA PRO A 57 0.97 -2.35 3.53
C PRO A 57 -0.19 -1.70 4.30
N ARG A 58 -1.42 -2.12 3.98
CA ARG A 58 -2.63 -1.68 4.68
C ARG A 58 -3.52 -2.87 5.04
N LEU A 59 -3.38 -3.33 6.27
CA LEU A 59 -4.18 -4.43 6.87
C LEU A 59 -5.17 -3.88 7.92
N GLY A 60 -5.64 -2.66 7.71
CA GLY A 60 -6.64 -2.02 8.56
C GLY A 60 -7.73 -1.41 7.70
N ARG A 61 -8.94 -1.27 8.25
CA ARG A 61 -10.12 -0.81 7.51
C ARG A 61 -9.86 0.49 6.75
N THR A 62 -10.23 0.51 5.48
CA THR A 62 -10.29 1.71 4.61
C THR A 62 -11.49 1.57 3.69
N MET A 63 -11.93 2.70 3.16
CA MET A 63 -12.99 2.75 2.16
C MET A 63 -12.40 3.14 0.81
N GLU A 64 -13.12 2.84 -0.26
CA GLU A 64 -12.69 3.16 -1.63
C GLU A 64 -12.30 4.64 -1.78
N TRP A 65 -13.09 5.55 -1.20
CA TRP A 65 -12.83 7.00 -1.23
C TRP A 65 -11.54 7.42 -0.51
N ASP A 66 -11.02 6.61 0.41
CA ASP A 66 -9.72 6.88 1.07
C ASP A 66 -8.52 6.58 0.15
N THR A 67 -8.73 5.79 -0.91
CA THR A 67 -7.66 5.17 -1.69
C THR A 67 -7.69 5.50 -3.17
N ALA A 68 -8.87 5.63 -3.79
CA ALA A 68 -9.04 5.72 -5.24
C ALA A 68 -8.17 6.79 -5.91
N ALA A 69 -8.15 8.01 -5.36
CA ALA A 69 -7.34 9.09 -5.93
C ALA A 69 -5.83 8.82 -5.78
N GLY A 70 -5.40 8.29 -4.63
CA GLY A 70 -4.00 7.98 -4.38
C GLY A 70 -3.49 6.81 -5.23
N ASP A 71 -4.29 5.76 -5.35
CA ASP A 71 -4.01 4.61 -6.20
C ASP A 71 -3.84 5.04 -7.67
N ALA A 72 -4.77 5.84 -8.20
CA ALA A 72 -4.66 6.36 -9.56
C ALA A 72 -3.34 7.12 -9.80
N VAL A 73 -2.94 7.98 -8.86
CA VAL A 73 -1.66 8.70 -8.93
C VAL A 73 -0.46 7.74 -8.89
N LEU A 74 -0.48 6.74 -8.01
CA LEU A 74 0.60 5.78 -7.88
C LEU A 74 0.75 4.91 -9.13
N ARG A 75 -0.34 4.36 -9.65
CA ARG A 75 -0.33 3.57 -10.88
C ARG A 75 0.15 4.40 -12.07
N ALA A 76 -0.30 5.65 -12.19
CA ALA A 76 0.17 6.57 -13.23
C ALA A 76 1.68 6.88 -13.12
N ALA A 77 2.25 6.83 -11.92
CA ALA A 77 3.68 6.99 -11.68
C ALA A 77 4.50 5.71 -11.91
N GLY A 78 3.85 4.57 -12.21
CA GLY A 78 4.48 3.27 -12.47
C GLY A 78 4.45 2.27 -11.30
N GLY A 79 3.77 2.61 -10.20
CA GLY A 79 3.59 1.71 -9.06
C GLY A 79 2.43 0.73 -9.22
N SER A 80 2.20 -0.09 -8.20
CA SER A 80 1.08 -1.05 -8.14
C SER A 80 0.37 -0.99 -6.80
N VAL A 81 -0.93 -1.33 -6.80
CA VAL A 81 -1.74 -1.52 -5.59
C VAL A 81 -2.53 -2.81 -5.76
N GLU A 82 -2.18 -3.81 -4.98
CA GLU A 82 -2.71 -5.17 -5.07
C GLU A 82 -3.28 -5.64 -3.74
N THR A 83 -4.30 -6.47 -3.79
CA THR A 83 -4.78 -7.25 -2.65
C THR A 83 -3.72 -8.30 -2.24
N LEU A 84 -3.89 -8.88 -1.05
CA LEU A 84 -2.91 -9.84 -0.52
C LEU A 84 -2.74 -11.08 -1.40
N ASP A 85 -3.81 -11.49 -2.09
CA ASP A 85 -3.84 -12.59 -3.08
C ASP A 85 -3.23 -12.21 -4.44
N GLY A 86 -2.85 -10.95 -4.65
CA GLY A 86 -2.21 -10.48 -5.88
C GLY A 86 -3.12 -9.99 -6.98
N ALA A 87 -4.43 -9.90 -6.74
CA ALA A 87 -5.30 -9.19 -7.65
C ALA A 87 -5.07 -7.66 -7.55
N PRO A 88 -5.21 -6.89 -8.64
CA PRO A 88 -5.26 -5.43 -8.55
C PRO A 88 -6.41 -4.97 -7.64
N LEU A 89 -6.17 -3.94 -6.81
CA LEU A 89 -7.25 -3.36 -5.99
C LEU A 89 -8.32 -2.75 -6.91
N ALA A 90 -9.55 -3.27 -6.81
CA ALA A 90 -10.70 -2.86 -7.60
C ALA A 90 -11.62 -1.89 -6.85
N TYR A 91 -12.42 -1.12 -7.59
CA TYR A 91 -13.35 -0.10 -7.09
C TYR A 91 -14.78 -0.36 -7.60
N GLY A 92 -15.79 0.21 -6.94
CA GLY A 92 -17.21 0.02 -7.23
C GLY A 92 -17.87 -1.15 -6.49
N LYS A 93 -17.26 -1.63 -5.40
CA LYS A 93 -17.72 -2.81 -4.65
C LYS A 93 -19.02 -2.49 -3.90
N ARG A 94 -20.07 -3.30 -4.14
CA ARG A 94 -21.40 -3.21 -3.52
C ARG A 94 -21.95 -4.59 -3.21
N ASN A 95 -22.89 -4.67 -2.27
CA ASN A 95 -23.53 -5.90 -1.78
C ASN A 95 -22.50 -6.95 -1.33
N GLN A 96 -21.46 -6.51 -0.60
CA GLN A 96 -20.40 -7.40 -0.15
C GLN A 96 -20.94 -8.35 0.93
N SER A 97 -20.68 -9.65 0.78
CA SER A 97 -21.12 -10.69 1.74
C SER A 97 -20.34 -10.68 3.05
N HIS A 98 -19.18 -10.02 3.08
CA HIS A 98 -18.19 -10.12 4.16
C HIS A 98 -17.86 -8.76 4.79
N ASP A 99 -18.39 -7.66 4.24
CA ASP A 99 -18.17 -6.29 4.72
C ASP A 99 -19.30 -5.38 4.18
N SER A 100 -19.23 -4.10 4.51
CA SER A 100 -20.04 -3.00 4.02
C SER A 100 -19.70 -2.58 2.59
N ASP A 101 -20.64 -1.94 1.90
CA ASP A 101 -20.40 -1.35 0.58
C ASP A 101 -19.19 -0.42 0.57
N PHE A 102 -18.40 -0.49 -0.50
CA PHE A 102 -17.18 0.29 -0.71
C PHE A 102 -16.05 0.08 0.32
N ALA A 103 -16.17 -0.89 1.23
CA ALA A 103 -15.07 -1.28 2.08
C ALA A 103 -13.96 -1.94 1.24
N ASN A 104 -12.71 -1.54 1.46
CA ASN A 104 -11.58 -2.16 0.81
C ASN A 104 -11.12 -3.41 1.56
N PRO A 105 -10.72 -4.48 0.84
CA PRO A 105 -9.94 -5.54 1.44
C PRO A 105 -8.55 -5.02 1.87
N TYR A 106 -7.78 -5.87 2.53
CA TYR A 106 -6.37 -5.61 2.76
C TYR A 106 -5.60 -5.52 1.45
N PHE A 107 -4.65 -4.60 1.40
CA PHE A 107 -3.86 -4.36 0.20
C PHE A 107 -2.41 -3.97 0.53
N ILE A 108 -1.57 -4.07 -0.48
CA ILE A 108 -0.18 -3.61 -0.48
C ILE A 108 -0.01 -2.69 -1.69
N ALA A 109 0.44 -1.46 -1.43
CA ALA A 109 0.89 -0.55 -2.46
C ALA A 109 2.42 -0.57 -2.54
N ALA A 110 2.97 -0.65 -3.76
CA ALA A 110 4.41 -0.71 -4.01
C ALA A 110 4.83 0.34 -5.05
N GLY A 111 5.96 0.99 -4.79
CA GLY A 111 6.61 1.90 -5.74
C GLY A 111 7.19 1.15 -6.93
N ASP A 112 7.79 -0.02 -6.71
CA ASP A 112 8.25 -0.92 -7.76
C ASP A 112 7.45 -2.24 -7.68
N PRO A 113 6.65 -2.61 -8.71
CA PRO A 113 5.89 -3.86 -8.70
C PRO A 113 6.74 -5.12 -8.46
N LYS A 114 8.05 -5.08 -8.74
CA LYS A 114 8.98 -6.20 -8.47
C LYS A 114 9.15 -6.51 -6.98
N ILE A 115 8.72 -5.62 -6.10
CA ILE A 115 8.74 -5.83 -4.65
C ILE A 115 7.67 -6.87 -4.24
N LEU A 116 6.51 -6.90 -4.92
CA LEU A 116 5.33 -7.63 -4.48
C LEU A 116 5.50 -9.16 -4.40
N PRO A 117 6.17 -9.82 -5.36
CA PRO A 117 6.43 -11.27 -5.26
C PRO A 117 7.30 -11.69 -4.06
N ARG A 118 8.00 -10.75 -3.39
CA ARG A 118 8.89 -11.06 -2.25
C ARG A 118 8.19 -10.93 -0.90
N ILE A 119 6.95 -10.44 -0.88
CA ILE A 119 6.14 -10.22 0.33
C ILE A 119 5.10 -11.35 0.50
N ARG A 120 4.93 -12.19 -0.53
CA ARG A 120 4.00 -13.33 -0.57
C ARG A 120 4.74 -14.65 -0.35
#